data_AF-A0A7S2XV20-F1
#
_entry.id   AF-A0A7S2XV20-F1
#
_cell.length_a   1.000
_cell.length_b   1.000
_cell.length_c   1.000
_cell.angle_alpha   90.00
_cell.angle_beta   90.00
_cell.angle_gamma   90.00
#
_symmetry.space_group_name_H-M   'P 1'
#
loop_
_entity.id
_entity.type
_entity.pdbx_description
1 polymer ?
#
loop_
_entity_poly.entity_id
_entity_poly.type
_entity_poly.pdbx_seq_one_letter_code
_entity_poly.pdbx_strand_id
1 'polypeptide(L)'
;MNGSPYLFLHVDGLEKQGFSGSYCNSGEAKAILQLVQNLKVLSDSNNIAWHSPEKIRIITFYQAQVSLIKRMLTDCGLGRIVVATVDSSQGCEADIVIISFVRSNSRGNHSAAGFLADDRRLNVALTRAKYQLICVGNVRGLQKMTA
;
A
#
# COMPACT_ATOMS: atom_id res chain seq x y z
N MET A 1 5.97 11.76 19.13
CA MET A 1 4.88 11.76 18.13
C MET A 1 3.78 10.88 18.68
N ASN A 2 2.61 11.43 19.00
CA ASN A 2 1.49 10.64 19.54
C ASN A 2 1.08 9.57 18.51
N GLY A 3 0.96 8.32 18.99
CA GLY A 3 0.70 7.12 18.19
C GLY A 3 -0.70 7.08 17.58
N SER A 4 -0.93 7.90 16.55
CA SER A 4 -2.14 7.80 15.74
C SER A 4 -2.21 6.43 15.05
N PRO A 5 -3.28 5.64 15.23
CA PRO A 5 -3.43 4.33 14.58
C PRO A 5 -3.59 4.44 13.06
N TYR A 6 -3.68 5.66 12.53
CA TYR A 6 -3.74 5.97 11.11
C TYR A 6 -2.64 6.96 10.74
N LEU A 7 -1.89 6.63 9.69
CA LEU A 7 -0.89 7.50 9.08
C LEU A 7 -1.15 7.60 7.58
N PHE A 8 -1.12 8.81 7.03
CA PHE A 8 -1.10 9.02 5.58
C PHE A 8 0.28 9.54 5.16
N LEU A 9 1.01 8.75 4.38
CA LEU A 9 2.27 9.12 3.76
C LEU A 9 2.01 9.65 2.35
N HIS A 10 2.18 10.97 2.19
CA HIS A 10 2.10 11.60 0.89
C HIS A 10 3.31 11.24 0.02
N VAL A 11 3.04 10.79 -1.20
CA VAL A 11 4.06 10.48 -2.21
C VAL A 11 3.71 11.16 -3.53
N ASP A 12 4.62 12.02 -4.02
CA ASP A 12 4.55 12.64 -5.35
C ASP A 12 5.13 11.72 -6.45
N GLY A 13 4.66 10.48 -6.46
CA GLY A 13 5.04 9.47 -7.45
C GLY A 13 4.12 9.52 -8.68
N LEU A 14 4.67 9.30 -9.87
CA LEU A 14 3.89 9.20 -11.10
C LEU A 14 3.43 7.76 -11.34
N GLU A 15 2.13 7.59 -11.60
CA GLU A 15 1.56 6.34 -12.06
C GLU A 15 2.07 5.98 -13.47
N LYS A 16 2.24 4.68 -13.73
CA LYS A 16 2.53 4.14 -15.06
C LYS A 16 1.57 3.00 -15.36
N GLN A 17 1.05 2.97 -16.58
CA GLN A 17 0.24 1.86 -17.06
C GLN A 17 1.15 0.82 -17.70
N GLY A 18 1.02 -0.44 -17.28
CA GLY A 18 1.70 -1.57 -17.92
C GLY A 18 0.92 -2.10 -19.13
N PHE A 19 1.53 -3.04 -19.86
CA PHE A 19 0.92 -3.68 -21.04
C PHE A 19 -0.43 -4.36 -20.76
N SER A 20 -0.65 -4.85 -19.54
CA SER A 20 -1.93 -5.47 -19.13
C SER A 20 -3.05 -4.46 -18.83
N GLY A 21 -2.79 -3.16 -18.97
CA GLY A 21 -3.72 -2.10 -18.61
C GLY A 21 -3.76 -1.77 -17.11
N SER A 22 -3.08 -2.56 -16.26
CA SER A 22 -2.95 -2.31 -14.82
C SER A 22 -1.91 -1.21 -14.52
N TYR A 23 -2.00 -0.59 -13.35
CA TYR A 23 -1.17 0.55 -12.97
C TYR A 23 -0.19 0.21 -11.85
N CYS A 24 0.97 0.86 -11.88
CA CYS A 24 1.93 0.84 -10.78
C CYS A 24 2.49 2.25 -10.54
N ASN A 25 3.01 2.47 -9.34
CA ASN A 25 3.65 3.71 -8.93
C ASN A 25 4.95 3.36 -8.21
N SER A 26 6.08 3.61 -8.87
CA SER A 26 7.40 3.29 -8.33
C SER A 26 7.81 4.19 -7.17
N GLY A 27 7.26 5.41 -7.09
CA GLY A 27 7.45 6.29 -5.94
C GLY A 27 6.83 5.69 -4.68
N GLU A 28 5.56 5.26 -4.76
CA GLU A 28 4.89 4.60 -3.65
C GLU A 28 5.58 3.28 -3.28
N ALA A 29 5.98 2.47 -4.26
CA ALA A 29 6.66 1.20 -4.00
C ALA A 29 8.00 1.39 -3.25
N LYS A 30 8.77 2.44 -3.58
CA LYS A 30 9.99 2.80 -2.86
C LYS A 30 9.71 3.25 -1.43
N ALA A 31 8.67 4.07 -1.23
CA ALA A 31 8.27 4.51 0.11
C ALA A 31 7.86 3.32 1.00
N ILE A 32 7.11 2.37 0.43
CA ILE A 32 6.70 1.14 1.13
C ILE A 32 7.92 0.28 1.47
N LEU A 33 8.86 0.09 0.53
CA LEU A 33 10.10 -0.65 0.81
C LEU A 33 10.85 -0.03 1.99
N GLN A 34 11.00 1.31 2.01
CA GLN A 34 11.68 2.01 3.11
C GLN A 34 10.94 1.82 4.44
N LEU A 35 9.61 1.88 4.45
CA LEU A 35 8.81 1.62 5.66
C LEU A 35 9.06 0.22 6.21
N VAL A 36 9.06 -0.80 5.34
CA VAL A 36 9.31 -2.19 5.73
C VAL A 36 10.74 -2.37 6.23
N GLN A 37 11.73 -1.75 5.59
CA GLN A 37 13.12 -1.77 6.05
C GLN A 37 13.29 -1.12 7.43
N ASN A 38 12.63 0.01 7.67
CA ASN A 38 12.64 0.66 8.98
C ASN A 38 11.99 -0.23 10.05
N LEU A 39 10.86 -0.87 9.73
CA LEU A 39 10.21 -1.82 10.63
C LEU A 39 11.12 -3.02 10.94
N LYS A 40 11.85 -3.54 9.94
CA LYS A 40 12.85 -4.59 10.14
C LYS A 40 13.90 -4.18 11.15
N VAL A 41 14.54 -3.01 10.96
CA VAL A 41 15.59 -2.51 11.86
C VAL A 41 15.08 -2.40 13.30
N LEU A 42 13.89 -1.81 13.48
CA LEU A 42 13.27 -1.67 14.80
C LEU A 42 12.94 -3.04 15.41
N SER A 43 12.37 -3.95 14.64
CA SER A 43 11.94 -5.26 15.15
C SER A 43 13.13 -6.15 15.50
N ASP A 44 14.18 -6.16 14.67
CA ASP A 44 15.41 -6.91 14.92
C ASP A 44 16.12 -6.38 16.17
N SER A 45 16.18 -5.05 16.35
CA SER A 45 16.79 -4.42 17.54
C SER A 45 16.05 -4.73 18.85
N ASN A 46 14.76 -5.09 18.76
CA ASN A 46 13.93 -5.45 19.92
C ASN A 46 13.64 -6.96 20.01
N ASN A 47 14.25 -7.78 19.15
CA ASN A 47 14.02 -9.23 19.05
C ASN A 47 12.52 -9.61 18.89
N ILE A 48 11.78 -8.86 18.07
CA ILE A 48 10.34 -9.06 17.83
C ILE A 48 10.13 -9.79 16.49
N ALA A 49 9.36 -10.87 16.51
CA ALA A 49 8.88 -11.51 15.30
C ALA A 49 7.80 -10.64 14.62
N TRP A 50 8.09 -10.15 13.41
CA TRP A 50 7.32 -9.07 12.77
C TRP A 50 6.83 -9.35 11.35
N HIS A 51 7.36 -10.38 10.67
CA HIS A 51 7.18 -10.59 9.22
C HIS A 51 6.20 -11.72 8.87
N SER A 52 5.29 -12.10 9.78
CA SER A 52 4.22 -13.06 9.48
C SER A 52 3.02 -12.37 8.81
N PRO A 53 2.17 -13.11 8.07
CA PRO A 53 0.97 -12.54 7.43
C PRO A 53 0.00 -11.83 8.38
N GLU A 54 -0.04 -12.23 9.65
CA GLU A 54 -0.87 -11.63 10.70
C GLU A 54 -0.24 -10.38 11.31
N LYS A 55 1.08 -10.18 11.12
CA LYS A 55 1.81 -9.03 11.65
C LYS A 55 1.84 -7.87 10.67
N ILE A 56 2.12 -8.14 9.41
CA ILE A 56 2.21 -7.10 8.39
C ILE A 56 1.66 -7.58 7.05
N ARG A 57 0.81 -6.75 6.43
CA ARG A 57 0.32 -6.96 5.07
C ARG A 57 0.35 -5.67 4.27
N ILE A 58 0.75 -5.79 3.01
CA ILE A 58 0.69 -4.70 2.03
C ILE A 58 -0.48 -4.99 1.08
N ILE A 59 -1.41 -4.04 0.99
CA ILE A 59 -2.60 -4.11 0.14
C ILE A 59 -2.49 -3.04 -0.95
N THR A 60 -2.88 -3.37 -2.17
CA THR A 60 -3.03 -2.39 -3.25
C THR A 60 -4.22 -2.73 -4.14
N PHE A 61 -4.67 -1.76 -4.93
CA PHE A 61 -5.82 -1.93 -5.83
C PHE A 61 -5.42 -2.47 -7.21
N TYR A 62 -4.12 -2.59 -7.50
CA TYR A 62 -3.62 -2.90 -8.84
C TYR A 62 -2.61 -4.05 -8.84
N GLN A 63 -2.84 -5.04 -9.70
CA GLN A 63 -1.97 -6.21 -9.83
C GLN A 63 -0.54 -5.86 -10.26
N ALA A 64 -0.36 -4.86 -11.13
CA ALA A 64 0.97 -4.41 -11.52
C ALA A 64 1.77 -3.82 -10.34
N GLN A 65 1.07 -3.17 -9.39
CA GLN A 65 1.69 -2.69 -8.15
C GLN A 65 2.07 -3.84 -7.21
N VAL A 66 1.25 -4.89 -7.11
CA VAL A 66 1.60 -6.12 -6.36
C VAL A 66 2.92 -6.69 -6.87
N SER A 67 3.03 -6.90 -8.19
CA SER A 67 4.23 -7.46 -8.81
C SER A 67 5.47 -6.58 -8.57
N LEU A 68 5.31 -5.26 -8.68
CA LEU A 68 6.41 -4.32 -8.46
C LEU A 68 6.92 -4.36 -7.01
N ILE A 69 6.02 -4.27 -6.03
CA ILE A 69 6.40 -4.26 -4.61
C ILE A 69 7.00 -5.62 -4.21
N LYS A 70 6.40 -6.74 -4.64
CA LYS A 70 6.94 -8.09 -4.36
C LYS A 70 8.38 -8.23 -4.86
N ARG A 71 8.65 -7.82 -6.10
CA ARG A 71 10.00 -7.87 -6.67
C ARG A 71 10.98 -7.05 -5.82
N MET A 72 10.65 -5.80 -5.53
CA MET A 72 11.51 -4.91 -4.74
C MET A 72 11.79 -5.44 -3.32
N LEU A 73 10.80 -6.04 -2.67
CA LEU A 73 10.98 -6.68 -1.37
C LEU A 73 11.88 -7.90 -1.46
N THR A 74 11.66 -8.78 -2.45
CA THR A 74 12.49 -9.98 -2.67
C THR A 74 13.95 -9.61 -2.92
N ASP A 75 14.21 -8.60 -3.76
CA ASP A 75 15.56 -8.10 -4.06
C ASP A 75 16.30 -7.60 -2.80
N CYS A 76 15.56 -7.25 -1.74
CA CYS A 76 16.08 -6.82 -0.44
C CYS A 76 16.00 -7.90 0.66
N GLY A 77 15.70 -9.16 0.32
CA GLY A 77 15.58 -10.25 1.30
C GLY A 77 14.29 -10.19 2.15
N LEU A 78 13.29 -9.43 1.73
CA LEU A 78 12.01 -9.19 2.41
C LEU A 78 10.84 -9.91 1.74
N GLY A 79 11.10 -10.90 0.88
CA GLY A 79 10.08 -11.60 0.08
C GLY A 79 9.03 -12.39 0.88
N ARG A 80 9.19 -12.53 2.20
CA ARG A 80 8.20 -13.15 3.09
C ARG A 80 6.99 -12.25 3.39
N ILE A 81 7.12 -10.95 3.19
CA ILE A 81 6.04 -9.99 3.45
C ILE A 81 4.91 -10.19 2.44
N VAL A 82 3.69 -10.34 2.94
CA VAL A 82 2.52 -10.54 2.09
C VAL A 82 2.16 -9.25 1.37
N VAL A 83 2.13 -9.32 0.05
CA VAL A 83 1.63 -8.27 -0.83
C VAL A 83 0.49 -8.85 -1.66
N ALA A 84 -0.66 -8.19 -1.65
CA ALA A 84 -1.88 -8.71 -2.23
C ALA A 84 -2.75 -7.58 -2.81
N THR A 85 -3.66 -7.93 -3.72
CA THR A 85 -4.72 -7.00 -4.10
C THR A 85 -5.77 -6.93 -2.99
N VAL A 86 -6.61 -5.90 -3.02
CA VAL A 86 -7.75 -5.80 -2.10
C VAL A 86 -8.68 -7.01 -2.20
N ASP A 87 -9.00 -7.44 -3.43
CA ASP A 87 -9.87 -8.59 -3.68
C ASP A 87 -9.27 -9.88 -3.12
N SER A 88 -7.96 -10.10 -3.28
CA SER A 88 -7.29 -11.29 -2.74
C SER A 88 -7.02 -11.22 -1.22
N SER A 89 -7.36 -10.11 -0.57
CA SER A 89 -7.16 -9.89 0.88
C SER A 89 -8.46 -9.92 1.67
N GLN A 90 -9.60 -10.26 1.04
CA GLN A 90 -10.89 -10.31 1.72
C GLN A 90 -10.88 -11.36 2.85
N GLY A 91 -11.31 -10.95 4.05
CA GLY A 91 -11.31 -11.81 5.24
C GLY A 91 -9.96 -11.96 5.93
N CYS A 92 -8.87 -11.39 5.39
CA CYS A 92 -7.54 -11.48 5.99
C CYS A 92 -7.16 -10.16 6.68
N GLU A 93 -6.87 -10.21 7.97
CA GLU A 93 -6.43 -9.05 8.78
C GLU A 93 -4.94 -9.13 9.14
N ALA A 94 -4.35 -8.00 9.54
CA ALA A 94 -2.98 -7.94 10.07
C ALA A 94 -2.84 -6.82 11.11
N ASP A 95 -1.87 -6.95 12.02
CA ASP A 95 -1.54 -5.95 13.04
C ASP A 95 -1.22 -4.59 12.38
N ILE A 96 -0.39 -4.62 11.34
CA ILE A 96 -0.03 -3.46 10.51
C ILE A 96 -0.50 -3.71 9.07
N VAL A 97 -1.26 -2.78 8.51
CA VAL A 97 -1.61 -2.78 7.08
C VAL A 97 -1.06 -1.54 6.41
N ILE A 98 -0.37 -1.74 5.28
CA ILE A 98 0.11 -0.67 4.41
C ILE A 98 -0.72 -0.70 3.12
N ILE A 99 -1.42 0.38 2.80
CA ILE A 99 -2.22 0.51 1.56
C ILE A 99 -1.47 1.37 0.55
N SER A 100 -1.30 0.88 -0.68
CA SER A 100 -0.80 1.66 -1.83
C SER A 100 -1.95 2.03 -2.76
N PHE A 101 -2.21 3.32 -2.92
CA PHE A 101 -3.31 3.85 -3.74
C PHE A 101 -2.96 3.94 -5.23
N VAL A 102 -1.67 4.03 -5.57
CA VAL A 102 -1.08 4.07 -6.92
C VAL A 102 -1.38 5.34 -7.71
N ARG A 103 -2.65 5.78 -7.72
CA ARG A 103 -3.16 6.84 -8.58
C ARG A 103 -2.69 8.21 -8.08
N SER A 104 -2.06 8.98 -8.97
CA SER A 104 -1.57 10.34 -8.66
C SER A 104 -2.19 11.45 -9.51
N ASN A 105 -3.11 11.08 -10.40
CA ASN A 105 -3.99 11.97 -11.16
C ASN A 105 -3.28 13.11 -11.91
N SER A 106 -2.18 12.82 -12.60
CA SER A 106 -1.47 13.79 -13.45
C SER A 106 -2.32 14.40 -14.58
N ARG A 107 -3.52 13.86 -14.85
CA ARG A 107 -4.38 14.24 -15.99
C ARG A 107 -5.78 14.75 -15.63
N GLY A 108 -6.13 14.86 -14.35
CA GLY A 108 -7.32 15.61 -13.91
C GLY A 108 -8.71 15.05 -14.28
N ASN A 109 -8.83 13.81 -14.71
CA ASN A 109 -10.12 13.23 -15.11
C ASN A 109 -10.72 12.40 -13.96
N HIS A 110 -11.99 12.63 -13.59
CA HIS A 110 -12.70 11.82 -12.56
C HIS A 110 -12.72 10.32 -12.90
N SER A 111 -12.69 9.95 -14.18
CA SER A 111 -12.57 8.57 -14.65
C SER A 111 -11.25 7.88 -14.24
N ALA A 112 -10.25 8.65 -13.77
CA ALA A 112 -8.97 8.15 -13.29
C ALA A 112 -9.05 7.49 -11.91
N ALA A 113 -10.15 7.60 -11.18
CA ALA A 113 -10.35 6.93 -9.89
C ALA A 113 -10.30 5.40 -10.04
N GLY A 114 -10.83 4.86 -11.15
CA GLY A 114 -10.81 3.42 -11.42
C GLY A 114 -11.31 2.60 -10.22
N PHE A 115 -10.47 1.69 -9.72
CA PHE A 115 -10.75 0.84 -8.55
C PHE A 115 -10.94 1.60 -7.24
N LEU A 116 -10.54 2.87 -7.15
CA LEU A 116 -10.75 3.71 -5.98
C LEU A 116 -12.18 4.27 -5.88
N ALA A 117 -12.96 4.22 -6.97
CA ALA A 117 -14.37 4.61 -6.97
C ALA A 117 -15.29 3.52 -6.38
N ASP A 118 -14.74 2.34 -6.06
CA ASP A 118 -15.47 1.25 -5.44
C ASP A 118 -15.34 1.34 -3.91
N ASP A 119 -16.33 1.97 -3.27
CA ASP A 119 -16.41 2.15 -1.82
C ASP A 119 -16.32 0.82 -1.06
N ARG A 120 -16.79 -0.29 -1.64
CA ARG A 120 -16.72 -1.60 -0.99
C ARG A 120 -15.28 -2.07 -0.88
N ARG A 121 -14.51 -1.92 -1.97
CA ARG A 121 -13.07 -2.25 -1.97
C ARG A 121 -12.30 -1.33 -1.02
N LEU A 122 -12.59 -0.04 -1.02
CA LEU A 122 -11.95 0.88 -0.10
C LEU A 122 -12.23 0.49 1.36
N ASN A 123 -13.49 0.19 1.70
CA ASN A 123 -13.88 -0.27 3.04
C ASN A 123 -13.17 -1.56 3.44
N VAL A 124 -13.06 -2.53 2.52
CA VAL A 124 -12.30 -3.76 2.78
C VAL A 124 -10.87 -3.42 3.14
N ALA A 125 -10.17 -2.64 2.30
CA ALA A 125 -8.77 -2.29 2.53
C ALA A 125 -8.55 -1.54 3.86
N LEU A 126 -9.38 -0.52 4.15
CA LEU A 126 -9.27 0.31 5.35
C LEU A 126 -9.53 -0.48 6.65
N THR A 127 -10.35 -1.53 6.60
CA THR A 127 -10.72 -2.33 7.78
C THR A 127 -9.84 -3.55 8.03
N ARG A 128 -8.74 -3.73 7.27
CA ARG A 128 -7.85 -4.89 7.47
C ARG A 128 -6.82 -4.71 8.61
N ALA A 129 -6.59 -3.48 9.06
CA ALA A 129 -5.63 -3.17 10.13
C ALA A 129 -6.22 -3.40 11.52
N LYS A 130 -5.49 -4.12 12.38
CA LYS A 130 -5.88 -4.27 13.80
C LYS A 130 -5.34 -3.15 14.68
N TYR A 131 -4.11 -2.70 14.45
CA TYR A 131 -3.45 -1.70 15.29
C TYR A 131 -2.96 -0.48 14.52
N GLN A 132 -2.36 -0.67 13.33
CA GLN A 132 -1.84 0.43 12.54
C GLN A 132 -2.22 0.31 11.06
N LEU A 133 -2.82 1.38 10.55
CA LEU A 133 -3.01 1.58 9.13
C LEU A 133 -2.05 2.65 8.61
N ILE A 134 -1.35 2.35 7.52
CA ILE A 134 -0.48 3.29 6.80
C ILE A 134 -0.97 3.40 5.36
N CYS A 135 -1.53 4.54 5.02
CA CYS A 135 -1.95 4.87 3.66
C CYS A 135 -0.79 5.54 2.91
N VAL A 136 -0.44 5.05 1.73
CA VAL A 136 0.63 5.59 0.89
C VAL A 136 0.05 6.01 -0.45
N GLY A 137 0.15 7.30 -0.79
CA GLY A 137 -0.42 7.80 -2.04
C GLY A 137 -0.29 9.30 -2.24
N ASN A 138 -0.87 9.80 -3.33
CA ASN A 138 -0.90 11.23 -3.61
C ASN A 138 -2.17 11.88 -3.02
N VAL A 139 -2.03 12.61 -1.91
CA VAL A 139 -3.16 13.29 -1.23
C VAL A 139 -3.93 14.19 -2.18
N ARG A 140 -3.21 14.99 -2.97
CA ARG A 140 -3.82 15.95 -3.91
C ARG A 140 -4.58 15.23 -5.03
N GLY A 141 -4.02 14.12 -5.53
CA GLY A 141 -4.65 13.28 -6.53
C GLY A 141 -5.94 12.65 -6.01
N LEU A 142 -5.92 12.12 -4.78
CA LEU A 142 -7.08 11.48 -4.14
C LEU A 142 -8.19 12.48 -3.80
N GLN A 143 -7.87 13.66 -3.28
CA GLN A 143 -8.88 14.69 -2.96
C GLN A 143 -9.70 15.13 -4.18
N LYS A 144 -9.06 15.19 -5.36
CA LYS A 144 -9.73 15.51 -6.63
C LYS A 144 -10.65 14.39 -7.14
N MET A 145 -10.52 13.18 -6.62
CA MET A 145 -11.33 12.02 -7.02
C MET A 145 -12.61 11.88 -6.18
N THR A 146 -12.64 12.49 -4.99
CA THR A 146 -13.77 12.42 -4.05
C THR A 146 -14.67 13.67 -4.08
N ALA A 147 -14.28 14.70 -4.83
CA ALA A 147 -15.07 15.91 -5.08
C ALA A 147 -15.81 15.78 -6.40
#